data_AF-A0A2L0EWN3-F1
#
_entry.id   AF-A0A2L0EWN3-F1
#
_cell.length_a   1.000
_cell.length_b   1.000
_cell.length_c   1.000
_cell.angle_alpha   90.00
_cell.angle_beta   90.00
_cell.angle_gamma   90.00
#
_symmetry.space_group_name_H-M   'P 1'
#
loop_
_entity.id
_entity.type
_entity.pdbx_description
1 polymer ?
#
loop_
_entity_poly.entity_id
_entity_poly.type
_entity_poly.pdbx_seq_one_letter_code
_entity_poly.pdbx_strand_id
1 'polypeptide(L)'
;MITRRRVLRGLFGVTVALPFLETFAPRRASAGTGDVPPFAIFMRQANGVAQEVDDEPEMFWPSRVGPLTVQSLEQDADRAVSELKDYAEKLIMVRGISFAFRDNGCGHAGGGNQCLTAARVSEDPSGNESLAMGESIDNRIARELNAPGVEPLTLYAGRKVGYLDEVLSYRGPKQLRAAERNPYNAYQKLFGLSNVEPAVQKALSERRASVNDLVRAEMQALMSRRDLSKGDRARLELHFDSIRDVEVAMSCELPPEKVAEMEAIAGAAGDHDNIEAVARMQLDIIALAMACGVTRAATLQVGDGNDATEYTIHGVRQKSFHKISHRIDGDGDEGPPIEGAQELHHQIDRIHARMFKHLLDRLSAYELGSGTLLDHGVAVWLNDLGDKWHSFRRVPYILAGGAAGYLKTGQLVDVSAKNNKLLSTIGAAVGCKNASGGPLDDFGDPSLEGGLLGEIVK
;
A
#
# COMPACT_ATOMS: atom_id res chain seq x y z
N MET A 1 -33.32 10.50 13.68
CA MET A 1 -32.44 10.72 12.50
C MET A 1 -31.53 9.51 12.39
N ILE A 2 -31.65 8.73 11.30
CA ILE A 2 -31.15 7.36 11.21
C ILE A 2 -30.16 7.28 10.03
N THR A 3 -28.91 6.90 10.28
CA THR A 3 -27.83 6.84 9.28
C THR A 3 -27.61 5.42 8.71
N ARG A 4 -27.05 5.35 7.49
CA ARG A 4 -27.02 4.21 6.54
C ARG A 4 -26.04 3.06 6.82
N ARG A 5 -25.27 3.07 7.92
CA ARG A 5 -24.27 2.01 8.21
C ARG A 5 -24.54 1.39 9.56
N ARG A 6 -25.01 0.14 9.58
CA ARG A 6 -25.17 -0.64 10.81
C ARG A 6 -23.96 -1.53 11.01
N VAL A 7 -23.50 -1.56 12.25
CA VAL A 7 -22.31 -2.27 12.72
C VAL A 7 -22.74 -3.07 13.94
N LEU A 8 -22.39 -4.35 14.01
CA LEU A 8 -22.49 -5.11 15.26
C LEU A 8 -21.31 -4.72 16.15
N ARG A 9 -21.57 -4.44 17.42
CA ARG A 9 -20.59 -3.96 18.39
C ARG A 9 -20.43 -5.00 19.50
N GLY A 10 -19.43 -5.85 19.31
CA GLY A 10 -19.06 -6.94 20.21
C GLY A 10 -18.63 -6.45 21.58
N LEU A 11 -18.51 -7.41 22.50
CA LEU A 11 -17.74 -7.22 23.72
C LEU A 11 -16.33 -6.68 23.38
N PHE A 12 -15.84 -5.72 24.16
CA PHE A 12 -14.56 -5.02 23.94
C PHE A 12 -14.49 -4.11 22.69
N GLY A 13 -15.63 -3.76 22.07
CA GLY A 13 -15.68 -2.72 21.04
C GLY A 13 -15.33 -3.19 19.63
N VAL A 14 -15.26 -4.51 19.42
CA VAL A 14 -15.08 -5.10 18.09
C VAL A 14 -16.29 -4.77 17.20
N THR A 15 -16.03 -4.29 15.99
CA THR A 15 -17.07 -3.87 15.07
C THR A 15 -17.09 -4.70 13.80
N VAL A 16 -18.18 -5.42 13.55
CA VAL A 16 -18.40 -6.14 12.28
C VAL A 16 -19.41 -5.39 11.43
N ALA A 17 -19.01 -5.09 10.18
CA ALA A 17 -19.90 -4.48 9.20
C ALA A 17 -20.93 -5.51 8.73
N LEU A 18 -22.20 -5.13 8.72
CA LEU A 18 -23.29 -5.97 8.21
C LEU A 18 -23.45 -5.82 6.70
N PRO A 19 -23.76 -6.90 5.97
CA PRO A 19 -24.14 -6.82 4.57
C PRO A 19 -25.38 -5.96 4.39
N PHE A 20 -25.56 -5.46 3.17
CA PHE A 20 -26.74 -4.67 2.84
C PHE A 20 -28.01 -5.49 3.06
N LEU A 21 -28.82 -5.08 4.03
CA LEU A 21 -30.11 -5.71 4.36
C LEU A 21 -31.23 -4.88 3.76
N GLU A 22 -32.00 -5.48 2.86
CA GLU A 22 -33.11 -4.84 2.14
C GLU A 22 -34.19 -4.34 3.10
N THR A 23 -34.36 -5.02 4.23
CA THR A 23 -35.28 -4.68 5.33
C THR A 23 -35.06 -3.24 5.87
N PHE A 24 -33.89 -2.63 5.66
CA PHE A 24 -33.54 -1.33 6.26
C PHE A 24 -33.19 -0.22 5.27
N ALA A 25 -33.40 -0.41 3.97
CA ALA A 25 -32.96 0.54 2.95
C ALA A 25 -34.09 1.46 2.41
N PRO A 26 -33.91 2.79 2.39
CA PRO A 26 -34.53 3.64 1.37
C PRO A 26 -33.80 3.44 0.03
N ARG A 27 -34.56 3.22 -1.06
CA ARG A 27 -34.08 3.00 -2.45
C ARG A 27 -32.86 3.88 -2.82
N ARG A 28 -31.65 3.33 -2.69
CA ARG A 28 -30.40 3.65 -3.41
C ARG A 28 -29.35 2.64 -2.95
N ALA A 29 -28.87 1.81 -3.89
CA ALA A 29 -27.93 0.73 -3.64
C ALA A 29 -26.56 1.26 -3.21
N SER A 30 -25.96 0.60 -2.20
CA SER A 30 -24.59 0.80 -1.72
C SER A 30 -23.90 -0.56 -1.77
N ALA A 31 -22.64 -0.58 -2.21
CA ALA A 31 -21.80 -1.76 -2.40
C ALA A 31 -21.80 -2.71 -1.18
N GLY A 32 -21.75 -4.01 -1.46
CA GLY A 32 -21.77 -5.08 -0.47
C GLY A 32 -20.57 -5.03 0.48
N THR A 33 -20.77 -5.46 1.72
CA THR A 33 -19.65 -5.72 2.63
C THR A 33 -18.86 -6.88 2.09
N GLY A 34 -17.59 -6.66 1.80
CA GLY A 34 -16.68 -7.75 1.47
C GLY A 34 -16.41 -8.67 2.68
N ASP A 35 -16.02 -9.91 2.39
CA ASP A 35 -15.70 -10.95 3.38
C ASP A 35 -14.51 -10.59 4.30
N VAL A 36 -13.59 -9.76 3.82
CA VAL A 36 -12.43 -9.26 4.57
C VAL A 36 -12.51 -7.74 4.69
N PRO A 37 -12.21 -7.14 5.87
CA PRO A 37 -12.22 -5.70 5.99
C PRO A 37 -11.16 -5.05 5.04
N PRO A 38 -11.32 -3.80 4.56
CA PRO A 38 -10.34 -3.15 3.66
C PRO A 38 -9.00 -2.64 4.24
N PHE A 39 -7.89 -2.91 3.58
CA PHE A 39 -6.52 -2.51 4.01
C PHE A 39 -5.80 -1.69 2.94
N ALA A 40 -4.70 -1.04 3.31
CA ALA A 40 -3.81 -0.34 2.37
C ALA A 40 -2.36 -0.82 2.48
N ILE A 41 -1.69 -0.95 1.34
CA ILE A 41 -0.26 -1.27 1.25
C ILE A 41 0.43 -0.21 0.40
N PHE A 42 1.58 0.29 0.85
CA PHE A 42 2.35 1.30 0.14
C PHE A 42 3.77 0.81 -0.15
N MET A 43 4.12 0.65 -1.43
CA MET A 43 5.46 0.32 -1.89
C MET A 43 6.09 1.55 -2.55
N ARG A 44 7.19 2.04 -1.97
CA ARG A 44 7.90 3.19 -2.53
C ARG A 44 9.08 2.75 -3.39
N GLN A 45 9.16 3.32 -4.58
CA GLN A 45 10.36 3.42 -5.40
C GLN A 45 10.97 4.82 -5.25
N ALA A 46 12.30 4.94 -5.31
CA ALA A 46 13.00 6.22 -5.30
C ALA A 46 13.09 6.90 -6.67
N ASN A 47 13.66 8.10 -6.68
CA ASN A 47 14.36 8.69 -7.84
C ASN A 47 13.48 9.12 -9.03
N GLY A 48 12.17 9.21 -8.84
CA GLY A 48 11.25 9.45 -9.94
C GLY A 48 11.15 8.26 -10.87
N VAL A 49 10.63 8.50 -12.07
CA VAL A 49 10.48 7.49 -13.12
C VAL A 49 10.91 8.07 -14.46
N ALA A 50 11.19 7.20 -15.43
CA ALA A 50 11.50 7.58 -16.81
C ALA A 50 10.22 8.04 -17.56
N GLN A 51 9.63 9.16 -17.15
CA GLN A 51 8.48 9.79 -17.79
C GLN A 51 8.87 11.01 -18.63
N GLU A 52 7.95 11.48 -19.48
CA GLU A 52 8.21 12.62 -20.37
C GLU A 52 8.55 13.91 -19.60
N VAL A 53 9.74 14.42 -19.87
CA VAL A 53 10.21 15.76 -19.50
C VAL A 53 10.86 16.40 -20.72
N ASP A 54 11.08 17.72 -20.68
CA ASP A 54 11.48 18.56 -21.82
C ASP A 54 12.43 17.91 -22.85
N ASP A 55 13.43 17.14 -22.38
CA ASP A 55 14.48 16.51 -23.17
C ASP A 55 14.44 14.96 -23.22
N GLU A 56 13.46 14.31 -22.60
CA GLU A 56 13.38 12.84 -22.48
C GLU A 56 11.99 12.31 -22.89
N PRO A 57 11.91 11.25 -23.73
CA PRO A 57 10.63 10.66 -24.09
C PRO A 57 9.93 9.98 -22.90
N GLU A 58 8.60 9.86 -22.98
CA GLU A 58 7.82 9.00 -22.11
C GLU A 58 8.30 7.54 -22.23
N MET A 59 8.57 6.86 -21.12
CA MET A 59 8.87 5.42 -21.06
C MET A 59 8.16 4.73 -19.88
N PHE A 60 7.35 5.45 -19.10
CA PHE A 60 6.71 4.95 -17.90
C PHE A 60 5.22 4.75 -18.08
N TRP A 61 4.48 5.79 -18.50
CA TRP A 61 3.02 5.82 -18.57
C TRP A 61 2.45 5.26 -19.88
N PRO A 62 1.22 4.73 -19.87
CA PRO A 62 0.46 4.43 -21.09
C PRO A 62 0.27 5.69 -21.94
N SER A 63 0.16 5.51 -23.26
CA SER A 63 0.05 6.60 -24.22
C SER A 63 -1.30 7.33 -24.18
N ARG A 64 -2.34 6.72 -23.61
CA ARG A 64 -3.70 7.27 -23.58
C ARG A 64 -4.32 7.23 -22.18
N VAL A 65 -4.84 8.38 -21.74
CA VAL A 65 -5.71 8.51 -20.55
C VAL A 65 -7.06 7.83 -20.83
N GLY A 66 -7.66 7.25 -19.80
CA GLY A 66 -8.96 6.59 -19.89
C GLY A 66 -8.92 5.11 -19.51
N PRO A 67 -9.83 4.28 -20.05
CA PRO A 67 -9.93 2.87 -19.69
C PRO A 67 -8.63 2.09 -19.96
N LEU A 68 -8.25 1.26 -19.00
CA LEU A 68 -7.14 0.32 -19.12
C LEU A 68 -7.67 -1.07 -19.44
N THR A 69 -7.09 -1.70 -20.46
CA THR A 69 -7.33 -3.10 -20.80
C THR A 69 -5.99 -3.81 -20.98
N VAL A 70 -6.00 -5.14 -20.96
CA VAL A 70 -4.80 -5.93 -21.29
C VAL A 70 -4.26 -5.50 -22.65
N GLN A 71 -5.15 -5.38 -23.65
CA GLN A 71 -4.78 -4.97 -25.00
C GLN A 71 -4.17 -3.56 -25.05
N SER A 72 -4.67 -2.60 -24.27
CA SER A 72 -4.10 -1.24 -24.28
C SER A 72 -2.69 -1.22 -23.71
N LEU A 73 -2.43 -2.00 -22.65
CA LEU A 73 -1.09 -2.11 -22.06
C LEU A 73 -0.13 -2.95 -22.91
N GLU A 74 -0.63 -3.89 -23.72
CA GLU A 74 0.18 -4.60 -24.72
C GLU A 74 0.56 -3.73 -25.93
N GLN A 75 -0.27 -2.76 -26.29
CA GLN A 75 0.06 -1.76 -27.32
C GLN A 75 1.19 -0.83 -26.87
N ASP A 76 1.29 -0.59 -25.56
CA ASP A 76 2.30 0.22 -24.89
C ASP A 76 3.37 -0.67 -24.20
N ALA A 77 3.76 -1.80 -24.80
CA ALA A 77 4.66 -2.80 -24.19
C ALA A 77 6.08 -2.30 -23.85
N ASP A 78 6.47 -1.18 -24.44
CA ASP A 78 7.69 -0.42 -24.16
C ASP A 78 7.56 0.48 -22.92
N ARG A 79 6.39 0.57 -22.29
CA ARG A 79 6.18 1.35 -21.05
C ARG A 79 6.43 0.49 -19.82
N ALA A 80 6.98 1.10 -18.76
CA ALA A 80 7.27 0.37 -17.54
C ALA A 80 6.01 -0.26 -16.91
N VAL A 81 4.88 0.46 -16.91
CA VAL A 81 3.62 -0.06 -16.34
C VAL A 81 3.00 -1.20 -17.15
N SER A 82 3.47 -1.49 -18.37
CA SER A 82 2.98 -2.62 -19.17
C SER A 82 3.25 -3.98 -18.51
N GLU A 83 4.23 -4.05 -17.60
CA GLU A 83 4.49 -5.21 -16.73
C GLU A 83 3.26 -5.59 -15.88
N LEU A 84 2.32 -4.67 -15.68
CA LEU A 84 1.10 -4.86 -14.89
C LEU A 84 -0.13 -5.25 -15.73
N LYS A 85 0.04 -5.56 -17.02
CA LYS A 85 -1.08 -5.80 -17.96
C LYS A 85 -2.12 -6.81 -17.47
N ASP A 86 -1.69 -7.86 -16.76
CA ASP A 86 -2.57 -8.91 -16.24
C ASP A 86 -3.60 -8.37 -15.22
N TYR A 87 -3.33 -7.18 -14.66
CA TYR A 87 -4.17 -6.51 -13.67
C TYR A 87 -4.90 -5.28 -14.23
N ALA A 88 -4.89 -5.04 -15.55
CA ALA A 88 -5.40 -3.81 -16.16
C ALA A 88 -6.75 -3.32 -15.59
N GLU A 89 -7.72 -4.22 -15.43
CA GLU A 89 -9.07 -3.92 -14.91
C GLU A 89 -9.11 -3.60 -13.40
N LYS A 90 -8.08 -4.00 -12.67
CA LYS A 90 -7.89 -3.74 -11.23
C LYS A 90 -7.00 -2.53 -10.95
N LEU A 91 -6.35 -1.95 -11.96
CA LEU A 91 -5.45 -0.81 -11.81
C LEU A 91 -6.18 0.53 -11.77
N ILE A 92 -5.62 1.47 -11.01
CA ILE A 92 -5.95 2.89 -11.03
C ILE A 92 -4.63 3.64 -11.14
N MET A 93 -4.32 4.11 -12.33
CA MET A 93 -3.13 4.92 -12.57
C MET A 93 -3.50 6.39 -12.41
N VAL A 94 -2.78 7.11 -11.54
CA VAL A 94 -3.07 8.52 -11.24
C VAL A 94 -1.85 9.35 -11.61
N ARG A 95 -1.95 10.06 -12.74
CA ARG A 95 -0.95 11.03 -13.20
C ARG A 95 -1.30 12.43 -12.70
N GLY A 96 -0.28 13.28 -12.53
CA GLY A 96 -0.47 14.71 -12.27
C GLY A 96 -0.57 15.11 -10.79
N ILE A 97 -0.39 14.15 -9.86
CA ILE A 97 -0.26 14.46 -8.43
C ILE A 97 0.98 15.31 -8.18
N SER A 98 0.85 16.33 -7.33
CA SER A 98 1.97 17.17 -6.90
C SER A 98 2.09 17.17 -5.38
N PHE A 99 3.33 17.20 -4.89
CA PHE A 99 3.62 17.52 -3.50
C PHE A 99 3.49 19.03 -3.29
N ALA A 100 3.04 19.41 -2.09
CA ALA A 100 2.62 20.79 -1.82
C ALA A 100 3.74 21.64 -1.23
N PHE A 101 4.70 21.02 -0.57
CA PHE A 101 5.75 21.68 0.18
C PHE A 101 7.10 21.49 -0.50
N ARG A 102 7.95 22.51 -0.38
CA ARG A 102 9.34 22.43 -0.85
C ARG A 102 10.16 21.59 0.13
N ASP A 103 11.27 21.07 -0.36
CA ASP A 103 12.30 20.48 0.48
C ASP A 103 13.06 21.58 1.25
N ASN A 104 13.96 21.14 2.11
CA ASN A 104 14.86 21.97 2.92
C ASN A 104 16.34 21.61 2.66
N GLY A 105 16.71 21.33 1.42
CA GLY A 105 18.10 21.07 1.01
C GLY A 105 18.37 19.67 0.46
N CYS A 106 17.38 18.79 0.42
CA CYS A 106 17.48 17.49 -0.24
C CYS A 106 16.13 17.12 -0.86
N GLY A 107 16.07 17.04 -2.20
CA GLY A 107 14.85 16.68 -2.94
C GLY A 107 14.30 15.32 -2.52
N HIS A 108 15.16 14.30 -2.40
CA HIS A 108 14.79 12.96 -1.94
C HIS A 108 14.16 12.95 -0.54
N ALA A 109 14.79 13.62 0.43
CA ALA A 109 14.24 13.70 1.78
C ALA A 109 12.90 14.45 1.79
N GLY A 110 12.82 15.59 1.09
CA GLY A 110 11.60 16.37 1.01
C GLY A 110 10.44 15.67 0.29
N GLY A 111 10.74 14.94 -0.77
CA GLY A 111 9.79 14.10 -1.50
C GLY A 111 9.32 12.92 -0.64
N GLY A 112 10.27 12.18 -0.08
CA GLY A 112 10.03 11.02 0.78
C GLY A 112 9.15 11.36 1.98
N ASN A 113 9.46 12.47 2.64
CA ASN A 113 8.67 13.00 3.77
C ASN A 113 7.21 13.26 3.40
N GLN A 114 6.93 13.63 2.16
CA GLN A 114 5.57 13.95 1.70
C GLN A 114 4.80 12.75 1.17
N CYS A 115 5.48 11.66 0.74
CA CYS A 115 4.88 10.46 0.15
C CYS A 115 3.60 10.01 0.83
N LEU A 116 3.64 9.86 2.16
CA LEU A 116 2.53 9.35 2.97
C LEU A 116 1.97 10.37 3.97
N THR A 117 2.56 11.56 4.11
CA THR A 117 2.10 12.55 5.10
C THR A 117 1.32 13.71 4.48
N ALA A 118 1.61 14.05 3.22
CA ALA A 118 1.18 15.32 2.62
C ALA A 118 1.37 16.52 3.57
N ALA A 119 2.51 16.55 4.28
CA ALA A 119 2.83 17.54 5.29
C ALA A 119 4.14 18.27 5.00
N ARG A 120 4.34 19.41 5.66
CA ARG A 120 5.60 20.17 5.59
C ARG A 120 6.78 19.32 6.03
N VAL A 121 7.96 19.67 5.52
CA VAL A 121 9.24 19.17 6.03
C VAL A 121 9.69 20.01 7.23
N SER A 122 10.59 19.48 8.05
CA SER A 122 11.21 20.21 9.16
C SER A 122 12.00 21.42 8.66
N GLU A 123 12.21 22.43 9.49
CA GLU A 123 13.24 23.45 9.21
C GLU A 123 14.62 22.96 9.68
N ASP A 124 14.62 22.32 10.85
CA ASP A 124 15.78 21.66 11.48
C ASP A 124 15.30 20.31 12.07
N PRO A 125 15.99 19.18 11.84
CA PRO A 125 17.12 19.02 10.92
C PRO A 125 16.75 19.27 9.45
N SER A 126 17.76 19.49 8.60
CA SER A 126 17.64 19.80 7.17
C SER A 126 18.39 18.81 6.27
N GLY A 127 18.25 18.92 4.95
CA GLY A 127 18.98 18.06 4.01
C GLY A 127 18.58 16.58 4.16
N ASN A 128 19.57 15.69 4.22
CA ASN A 128 19.35 14.25 4.37
C ASN A 128 18.84 13.82 5.75
N GLU A 129 18.84 14.72 6.72
CA GLU A 129 18.24 14.46 8.04
C GLU A 129 16.83 15.05 8.15
N SER A 130 16.32 15.69 7.10
CA SER A 130 14.98 16.29 7.09
C SER A 130 13.88 15.29 7.42
N LEU A 131 12.94 15.69 8.26
CA LEU A 131 11.81 14.88 8.70
C LEU A 131 10.46 15.50 8.33
N ALA A 132 9.43 14.68 8.20
CA ALA A 132 8.06 15.15 7.99
C ALA A 132 7.46 15.76 9.27
N MET A 133 6.59 16.76 9.11
CA MET A 133 5.91 17.47 10.20
C MET A 133 4.47 17.00 10.43
N GLY A 134 4.07 15.84 9.87
CA GLY A 134 2.73 15.26 10.01
C GLY A 134 2.73 13.76 10.29
N GLU A 135 1.58 13.21 10.66
CA GLU A 135 1.39 11.75 10.70
C GLU A 135 1.30 11.19 9.27
N SER A 136 1.71 9.95 9.06
CA SER A 136 1.57 9.27 7.77
C SER A 136 0.23 8.54 7.66
N ILE A 137 -0.25 8.32 6.43
CA ILE A 137 -1.57 7.72 6.18
C ILE A 137 -1.64 6.27 6.66
N ASP A 138 -0.56 5.51 6.58
CA ASP A 138 -0.46 4.16 7.14
C ASP A 138 -0.59 4.17 8.67
N ASN A 139 -0.02 5.17 9.33
CA ASN A 139 -0.20 5.38 10.77
C ASN A 139 -1.65 5.75 11.11
N ARG A 140 -2.27 6.62 10.31
CA ARG A 140 -3.67 7.00 10.47
C ARG A 140 -4.60 5.79 10.33
N ILE A 141 -4.39 4.97 9.30
CA ILE A 141 -5.14 3.73 9.06
C ILE A 141 -4.97 2.77 10.23
N ALA A 142 -3.74 2.51 10.66
CA ALA A 142 -3.47 1.61 11.77
C ALA A 142 -4.12 2.11 13.07
N ARG A 143 -3.95 3.39 13.41
CA ARG A 143 -4.50 3.98 14.64
C ARG A 143 -6.02 3.92 14.70
N GLU A 144 -6.71 4.05 13.58
CA GLU A 144 -8.18 4.01 13.55
C GLU A 144 -8.76 2.60 13.39
N LEU A 145 -8.09 1.73 12.64
CA LEU A 145 -8.68 0.48 12.14
C LEU A 145 -8.01 -0.80 12.67
N ASN A 146 -6.79 -0.72 13.20
CA ASN A 146 -6.17 -1.88 13.85
C ASN A 146 -6.75 -2.09 15.26
N ALA A 147 -6.51 -3.28 15.81
CA ALA A 147 -6.67 -3.50 17.25
C ALA A 147 -5.79 -2.52 18.06
N PRO A 148 -6.23 -2.09 19.25
CA PRO A 148 -5.46 -1.17 20.08
C PRO A 148 -4.01 -1.65 20.32
N GLY A 149 -3.05 -0.77 20.06
CA GLY A 149 -1.61 -1.05 20.22
C GLY A 149 -0.94 -1.76 19.04
N VAL A 150 -1.67 -2.12 17.98
CA VAL A 150 -1.09 -2.70 16.77
C VAL A 150 -0.73 -1.58 15.79
N GLU A 151 0.55 -1.46 15.50
CA GLU A 151 1.11 -0.47 14.57
C GLU A 151 1.02 -0.92 13.10
N PRO A 152 1.21 -0.01 12.11
CA PRO A 152 1.38 -0.43 10.73
C PRO A 152 2.64 -1.28 10.56
N LEU A 153 2.61 -2.22 9.62
CA LEU A 153 3.76 -3.06 9.29
C LEU A 153 4.72 -2.29 8.38
N THR A 154 5.84 -1.85 8.93
CA THR A 154 6.85 -1.08 8.19
C THR A 154 8.06 -1.94 7.86
N LEU A 155 8.28 -2.18 6.57
CA LEU A 155 9.35 -3.03 6.04
C LEU A 155 10.27 -2.28 5.09
N TYR A 156 11.46 -2.83 4.92
CA TYR A 156 12.55 -2.23 4.16
C TYR A 156 13.28 -3.29 3.33
N ALA A 157 13.75 -2.91 2.15
CA ALA A 157 14.63 -3.73 1.31
C ALA A 157 15.80 -2.87 0.82
N GLY A 158 17.03 -3.20 1.24
CA GLY A 158 18.25 -2.48 0.87
C GLY A 158 19.19 -2.25 2.06
N ARG A 159 20.20 -1.38 1.87
CA ARG A 159 21.15 -0.99 2.92
C ARG A 159 20.56 0.05 3.87
N LYS A 160 20.84 -0.06 5.17
CA LYS A 160 20.52 0.95 6.22
C LYS A 160 21.79 1.60 6.79
N VAL A 161 22.68 2.00 5.89
CA VAL A 161 23.91 2.76 6.17
C VAL A 161 24.13 3.76 5.04
N GLY A 162 23.02 4.20 4.44
CA GLY A 162 22.98 5.07 3.28
C GLY A 162 23.09 6.54 3.66
N TYR A 163 23.02 7.41 2.66
CA TYR A 163 23.01 8.86 2.88
C TYR A 163 21.71 9.32 3.56
N LEU A 164 20.59 8.65 3.25
CA LEU A 164 19.25 8.93 3.75
C LEU A 164 18.53 7.59 3.92
N ASP A 165 18.49 6.99 5.10
CA ASP A 165 17.98 5.62 5.22
C ASP A 165 16.46 5.51 5.03
N GLU A 166 15.64 6.24 5.78
CA GLU A 166 14.19 6.02 5.86
C GLU A 166 13.39 7.32 5.78
N VAL A 167 12.28 7.31 5.03
CA VAL A 167 11.50 8.54 4.78
C VAL A 167 9.98 8.38 4.82
N LEU A 168 9.43 7.17 5.01
CA LEU A 168 8.01 6.91 4.70
C LEU A 168 7.03 7.09 5.86
N SER A 169 7.25 6.39 6.98
CA SER A 169 6.20 6.13 7.96
C SER A 169 6.40 6.95 9.23
N TYR A 170 5.41 7.77 9.59
CA TYR A 170 5.49 8.75 10.68
C TYR A 170 4.33 8.58 11.66
N ARG A 171 4.64 8.46 12.96
CA ARG A 171 3.63 8.52 14.03
C ARG A 171 3.01 9.90 14.19
N GLY A 172 3.76 10.92 13.78
CA GLY A 172 3.46 12.33 13.93
C GLY A 172 4.69 13.17 13.56
N PRO A 173 4.68 14.48 13.86
CA PRO A 173 5.76 15.40 13.50
C PRO A 173 7.11 14.92 14.02
N LYS A 174 8.07 14.73 13.11
CA LYS A 174 9.45 14.24 13.36
C LYS A 174 9.53 12.86 14.02
N GLN A 175 8.44 12.11 14.08
CA GLN A 175 8.40 10.78 14.70
C GLN A 175 8.45 9.69 13.62
N LEU A 176 9.57 9.63 12.91
CA LEU A 176 9.85 8.60 11.91
C LEU A 176 9.85 7.21 12.58
N ARG A 177 9.20 6.25 11.94
CA ARG A 177 9.14 4.85 12.36
C ARG A 177 10.16 4.05 11.57
N ALA A 178 11.08 3.41 12.28
CA ALA A 178 12.02 2.47 11.70
C ALA A 178 11.30 1.21 11.17
N ALA A 179 11.69 0.78 9.98
CA ALA A 179 11.24 -0.42 9.31
C ALA A 179 12.15 -1.63 9.59
N GLU A 180 11.58 -2.84 9.56
CA GLU A 180 12.38 -4.07 9.62
C GLU A 180 12.93 -4.39 8.23
N ARG A 181 14.26 -4.56 8.13
CA ARG A 181 14.95 -4.83 6.86
C ARG A 181 15.16 -6.31 6.58
N ASN A 182 15.15 -7.13 7.63
CA ASN A 182 15.40 -8.56 7.53
C ASN A 182 14.06 -9.30 7.46
N PRO A 183 13.74 -9.97 6.33
CA PRO A 183 12.46 -10.64 6.15
C PRO A 183 12.27 -11.81 7.12
N TYR A 184 13.35 -12.51 7.50
CA TYR A 184 13.27 -13.58 8.50
C TYR A 184 12.87 -13.03 9.86
N ASN A 185 13.47 -11.92 10.32
CA ASN A 185 13.09 -11.26 11.56
C ASN A 185 11.64 -10.77 11.52
N ALA A 186 11.22 -10.16 10.40
CA ALA A 186 9.85 -9.69 10.21
C ALA A 186 8.85 -10.85 10.32
N TYR A 187 9.12 -11.97 9.62
CA TYR A 187 8.29 -13.16 9.66
C TYR A 187 8.24 -13.77 11.08
N GLN A 188 9.39 -13.96 11.73
CA GLN A 188 9.45 -14.51 13.10
C GLN A 188 8.70 -13.64 14.11
N LYS A 189 8.79 -12.30 14.00
CA LYS A 189 8.08 -11.37 14.88
C LYS A 189 6.56 -11.46 14.74
N LEU A 190 6.05 -11.66 13.53
CA LEU A 190 4.61 -11.70 13.26
C LEU A 190 4.00 -13.11 13.44
N PHE A 191 4.75 -14.13 13.06
CA PHE A 191 4.26 -15.50 12.88
C PHE A 191 5.09 -16.57 13.61
N GLY A 192 6.31 -16.28 14.07
CA GLY A 192 7.22 -17.25 14.70
C GLY A 192 6.74 -17.88 16.02
N LEU A 193 5.61 -17.41 16.57
CA LEU A 193 4.93 -18.05 17.70
C LEU A 193 4.14 -19.32 17.29
N SER A 194 4.22 -19.77 16.04
CA SER A 194 3.67 -21.08 15.62
C SER A 194 4.46 -22.29 16.15
N ASN A 195 5.59 -22.08 16.83
CA ASN A 195 6.33 -23.10 17.58
C ASN A 195 6.06 -23.07 19.11
N VAL A 196 5.05 -22.33 19.57
CA VAL A 196 4.64 -22.33 20.99
C VAL A 196 3.72 -23.53 21.24
N GLU A 197 3.68 -24.03 22.49
CA GLU A 197 2.81 -25.13 22.91
C GLU A 197 1.43 -25.10 22.20
N PRO A 198 0.92 -26.25 21.72
CA PRO A 198 -0.36 -26.32 21.01
C PRO A 198 -1.52 -25.61 21.72
N ALA A 199 -1.48 -25.51 23.05
CA ALA A 199 -2.46 -24.77 23.85
C ALA A 199 -2.39 -23.24 23.65
N VAL A 200 -1.21 -22.66 23.47
CA VAL A 200 -1.01 -21.23 23.21
C VAL A 200 -1.29 -20.89 21.75
N GLN A 201 -0.89 -21.77 20.83
CA GLN A 201 -1.23 -21.62 19.41
C GLN A 201 -2.75 -21.73 19.21
N LYS A 202 -3.41 -22.66 19.92
CA LYS A 202 -4.87 -22.75 19.99
C LYS A 202 -5.49 -21.53 20.65
N ALA A 203 -4.91 -20.98 21.73
CA ALA A 203 -5.43 -19.76 22.33
C ALA A 203 -5.26 -18.52 21.44
N LEU A 204 -4.17 -18.42 20.66
CA LEU A 204 -3.94 -17.35 19.69
C LEU A 204 -4.80 -17.50 18.43
N SER A 205 -5.01 -18.73 17.94
CA SER A 205 -5.92 -19.01 16.84
C SER A 205 -7.38 -18.85 17.29
N GLU A 206 -7.74 -19.24 18.52
CA GLU A 206 -9.04 -18.93 19.13
C GLU A 206 -9.20 -17.41 19.31
N ARG A 207 -8.13 -16.65 19.65
CA ARG A 207 -8.18 -15.17 19.70
C ARG A 207 -8.31 -14.50 18.33
N ARG A 208 -7.75 -15.12 17.28
CA ARG A 208 -7.79 -14.64 15.88
C ARG A 208 -9.09 -15.05 15.17
N ALA A 209 -9.60 -16.25 15.43
CA ALA A 209 -10.91 -16.77 15.02
C ALA A 209 -12.09 -16.19 15.85
N SER A 210 -11.78 -15.29 16.79
CA SER A 210 -12.73 -14.76 17.76
C SER A 210 -13.46 -13.50 17.27
N VAL A 211 -13.32 -13.06 16.02
CA VAL A 211 -14.20 -12.00 15.50
C VAL A 211 -15.64 -12.52 15.53
N ASN A 212 -15.86 -13.75 15.04
CA ASN A 212 -17.17 -14.38 15.04
C ASN A 212 -17.68 -14.67 16.47
N ASP A 213 -16.82 -15.08 17.40
CA ASP A 213 -17.20 -15.29 18.81
C ASP A 213 -17.54 -14.00 19.57
N LEU A 214 -16.80 -12.90 19.30
CA LEU A 214 -17.00 -11.61 19.97
C LEU A 214 -18.28 -10.90 19.53
N VAL A 215 -18.75 -11.16 18.30
CA VAL A 215 -20.05 -10.69 17.81
C VAL A 215 -21.13 -11.77 17.77
N ARG A 216 -20.86 -13.02 18.18
CA ARG A 216 -21.80 -14.16 18.08
C ARG A 216 -23.16 -13.87 18.73
N ALA A 217 -23.14 -13.26 19.92
CA ALA A 217 -24.36 -12.91 20.65
C ALA A 217 -25.18 -11.87 19.88
N GLU A 218 -24.54 -10.89 19.27
CA GLU A 218 -25.19 -9.86 18.45
C GLU A 218 -25.63 -10.38 17.09
N MET A 219 -24.89 -11.33 16.52
CA MET A 219 -25.25 -12.04 15.30
C MET A 219 -26.51 -12.87 15.52
N GLN A 220 -26.57 -13.65 16.61
CA GLN A 220 -27.77 -14.37 17.02
C GLN A 220 -28.94 -13.42 17.31
N ALA A 221 -28.68 -12.28 17.97
CA ALA A 221 -29.69 -11.26 18.21
C ALA A 221 -30.19 -10.62 16.89
N LEU A 222 -29.33 -10.42 15.90
CA LEU A 222 -29.72 -9.91 14.60
C LEU A 222 -30.48 -10.96 13.79
N MET A 223 -30.00 -12.20 13.72
CA MET A 223 -30.66 -13.31 13.00
C MET A 223 -32.02 -13.67 13.59
N SER A 224 -32.21 -13.47 14.89
CA SER A 224 -33.50 -13.71 15.57
C SER A 224 -34.52 -12.59 15.36
N ARG A 225 -34.15 -11.47 14.73
CA ARG A 225 -35.11 -10.41 14.37
C ARG A 225 -36.19 -10.93 13.42
N ARG A 226 -37.44 -10.59 13.75
CA ARG A 226 -38.63 -11.01 12.98
C ARG A 226 -38.91 -10.17 11.75
N ASP A 227 -38.33 -8.97 11.67
CA ASP A 227 -38.51 -8.06 10.55
C ASP A 227 -37.57 -8.34 9.37
N LEU A 228 -36.56 -9.22 9.53
CA LEU A 228 -35.69 -9.63 8.43
C LEU A 228 -36.44 -10.49 7.41
N SER A 229 -36.27 -10.15 6.13
CA SER A 229 -36.74 -10.97 5.02
C SER A 229 -35.97 -12.31 4.94
N LYS A 230 -36.53 -13.32 4.26
CA LYS A 230 -35.82 -14.59 4.00
C LYS A 230 -34.53 -14.37 3.22
N GLY A 231 -34.51 -13.41 2.27
CA GLY A 231 -33.32 -13.07 1.51
C GLY A 231 -32.23 -12.41 2.37
N ASP A 232 -32.62 -11.55 3.30
CA ASP A 232 -31.67 -10.90 4.21
C ASP A 232 -31.06 -11.90 5.20
N ARG A 233 -31.84 -12.88 5.67
CA ARG A 233 -31.30 -13.97 6.51
C ARG A 233 -30.30 -14.83 5.75
N ALA A 234 -30.61 -15.21 4.52
CA ALA A 234 -29.70 -16.01 3.70
C ALA A 234 -28.39 -15.24 3.38
N ARG A 235 -28.46 -13.93 3.12
CA ARG A 235 -27.26 -13.09 2.93
C ARG A 235 -26.42 -12.95 4.20
N LEU A 236 -27.06 -12.82 5.36
CA LEU A 236 -26.38 -12.79 6.64
C LEU A 236 -25.70 -14.13 6.93
N GLU A 237 -26.39 -15.25 6.71
CA GLU A 237 -25.80 -16.60 6.83
C GLU A 237 -24.58 -16.75 5.91
N LEU A 238 -24.72 -16.46 4.61
CA LEU A 238 -23.60 -16.50 3.67
C LEU A 238 -22.42 -15.60 4.07
N HIS A 239 -22.69 -14.37 4.54
CA HIS A 239 -21.67 -13.42 5.00
C HIS A 239 -20.95 -13.90 6.27
N PHE A 240 -21.66 -14.59 7.16
CA PHE A 240 -21.08 -15.12 8.39
C PHE A 240 -20.36 -16.44 8.19
N ASP A 241 -20.85 -17.27 7.26
CA ASP A 241 -20.20 -18.50 6.82
C ASP A 241 -18.94 -18.17 6.03
N SER A 242 -18.94 -17.13 5.18
CA SER A 242 -17.72 -16.69 4.47
C SER A 242 -16.64 -16.16 5.41
N ILE A 243 -17.00 -15.36 6.43
CA ILE A 243 -16.06 -14.92 7.47
C ILE A 243 -15.49 -16.15 8.21
N ARG A 244 -16.35 -17.10 8.58
CA ARG A 244 -15.94 -18.32 9.29
C ARG A 244 -15.04 -19.21 8.43
N ASP A 245 -15.35 -19.37 7.15
CA ASP A 245 -14.59 -20.22 6.24
C ASP A 245 -13.22 -19.59 5.93
N VAL A 246 -13.14 -18.26 5.82
CA VAL A 246 -11.86 -17.53 5.71
C VAL A 246 -11.02 -17.68 6.97
N GLU A 247 -11.63 -17.55 8.16
CA GLU A 247 -10.95 -17.72 9.45
C GLU A 247 -10.50 -19.16 9.73
N VAL A 248 -11.23 -20.16 9.23
CA VAL A 248 -10.97 -21.59 9.46
C VAL A 248 -10.05 -22.20 8.40
N ALA A 249 -10.02 -21.68 7.17
CA ALA A 249 -9.25 -22.27 6.06
C ALA A 249 -7.83 -21.70 5.87
N MET A 250 -7.50 -20.54 6.44
CA MET A 250 -6.17 -19.92 6.25
C MET A 250 -5.18 -20.32 7.35
N SER A 251 -4.18 -21.12 6.99
CA SER A 251 -2.96 -21.23 7.80
C SER A 251 -2.18 -19.92 7.71
N CYS A 252 -2.03 -19.21 8.82
CA CYS A 252 -1.26 -17.95 8.90
C CYS A 252 0.25 -18.18 8.95
N GLU A 253 0.75 -18.94 7.98
CA GLU A 253 2.12 -19.41 7.90
C GLU A 253 2.56 -19.42 6.43
N LEU A 254 3.83 -19.07 6.21
CA LEU A 254 4.47 -19.28 4.90
C LEU A 254 4.93 -20.74 4.78
N PRO A 255 5.05 -21.25 3.54
CA PRO A 255 5.64 -22.55 3.31
C PRO A 255 7.07 -22.66 3.91
N PRO A 256 7.46 -23.81 4.50
CA PRO A 256 8.77 -23.96 5.15
C PRO A 256 9.96 -23.61 4.26
N GLU A 257 9.88 -23.90 2.96
CA GLU A 257 10.91 -23.56 1.97
C GLU A 257 11.10 -22.04 1.83
N LYS A 258 10.02 -21.26 1.90
CA LYS A 258 10.08 -19.80 1.85
C LYS A 258 10.73 -19.23 3.12
N VAL A 259 10.44 -19.84 4.27
CA VAL A 259 11.06 -19.47 5.54
C VAL A 259 12.56 -19.79 5.54
N ALA A 260 12.95 -20.94 4.99
CA ALA A 260 14.35 -21.33 4.83
C ALA A 260 15.12 -20.41 3.88
N GLU A 261 14.50 -19.98 2.77
CA GLU A 261 15.08 -18.97 1.86
C GLU A 261 15.35 -17.65 2.60
N MET A 262 14.41 -17.17 3.42
CA MET A 262 14.59 -15.96 4.24
C MET A 262 15.73 -16.11 5.24
N GLU A 263 15.81 -17.27 5.91
CA GLU A 263 16.88 -17.57 6.88
C GLU A 263 18.26 -17.56 6.22
N ALA A 264 18.37 -18.19 5.03
CA ALA A 264 19.62 -18.29 4.30
C ALA A 264 20.22 -16.93 3.92
N ILE A 265 19.37 -15.93 3.62
CA ILE A 265 19.83 -14.58 3.26
C ILE A 265 19.82 -13.59 4.43
N ALA A 266 19.39 -13.99 5.63
CA ALA A 266 19.19 -13.09 6.77
C ALA A 266 20.43 -12.23 7.10
N GLY A 267 21.64 -12.82 7.03
CA GLY A 267 22.90 -12.11 7.26
C GLY A 267 23.29 -11.12 6.15
N ALA A 268 22.74 -11.29 4.95
CA ALA A 268 23.05 -10.53 3.74
C ALA A 268 21.84 -9.79 3.16
N ALA A 269 20.76 -9.64 3.94
CA ALA A 269 19.50 -9.04 3.47
C ALA A 269 19.64 -7.56 3.04
N GLY A 270 20.72 -6.89 3.47
CA GLY A 270 21.01 -5.52 3.04
C GLY A 270 21.84 -5.42 1.76
N ASP A 271 22.36 -6.51 1.20
CA ASP A 271 23.27 -6.44 0.07
C ASP A 271 22.58 -6.11 -1.24
N HIS A 272 23.26 -5.38 -2.13
CA HIS A 272 22.70 -4.94 -3.42
C HIS A 272 22.21 -6.11 -4.26
N ASP A 273 22.91 -7.26 -4.21
CA ASP A 273 22.51 -8.49 -4.92
C ASP A 273 21.19 -9.09 -4.44
N ASN A 274 20.82 -8.82 -3.18
CA ASN A 274 19.65 -9.42 -2.55
C ASN A 274 18.43 -8.51 -2.53
N ILE A 275 18.52 -7.26 -2.98
CA ILE A 275 17.44 -6.27 -2.83
C ILE A 275 16.13 -6.74 -3.46
N GLU A 276 16.15 -7.32 -4.66
CA GLU A 276 14.95 -7.81 -5.33
C GLU A 276 14.36 -9.03 -4.61
N ALA A 277 15.21 -9.94 -4.14
CA ALA A 277 14.79 -11.13 -3.39
C ALA A 277 14.17 -10.73 -2.04
N VAL A 278 14.82 -9.82 -1.32
CA VAL A 278 14.36 -9.28 -0.03
C VAL A 278 13.06 -8.52 -0.21
N ALA A 279 12.94 -7.66 -1.22
CA ALA A 279 11.69 -6.96 -1.51
C ALA A 279 10.54 -7.96 -1.74
N ARG A 280 10.74 -8.99 -2.56
CA ARG A 280 9.72 -10.03 -2.80
C ARG A 280 9.35 -10.78 -1.52
N MET A 281 10.32 -11.14 -0.68
CA MET A 281 10.07 -11.79 0.61
C MET A 281 9.27 -10.89 1.57
N GLN A 282 9.59 -9.60 1.63
CA GLN A 282 8.84 -8.64 2.43
C GLN A 282 7.40 -8.46 1.88
N LEU A 283 7.22 -8.47 0.56
CA LEU A 283 5.88 -8.45 -0.07
C LEU A 283 5.07 -9.71 0.23
N ASP A 284 5.71 -10.90 0.28
CA ASP A 284 5.05 -12.14 0.71
C ASP A 284 4.55 -12.03 2.16
N ILE A 285 5.38 -11.47 3.06
CA ILE A 285 5.02 -11.23 4.47
C ILE A 285 3.88 -10.22 4.58
N ILE A 286 3.90 -9.14 3.79
CA ILE A 286 2.82 -8.15 3.77
C ILE A 286 1.51 -8.80 3.32
N ALA A 287 1.52 -9.57 2.23
CA ALA A 287 0.32 -10.24 1.73
C ALA A 287 -0.26 -11.20 2.77
N LEU A 288 0.60 -12.01 3.42
CA LEU A 288 0.17 -12.90 4.51
C LEU A 288 -0.38 -12.11 5.71
N ALA A 289 0.26 -11.01 6.10
CA ALA A 289 -0.20 -10.17 7.21
C ALA A 289 -1.59 -9.57 6.94
N MET A 290 -1.88 -9.16 5.71
CA MET A 290 -3.22 -8.68 5.33
C MET A 290 -4.24 -9.81 5.31
N ALA A 291 -3.88 -10.96 4.73
CA ALA A 291 -4.75 -12.15 4.69
C ALA A 291 -5.15 -12.60 6.09
N CYS A 292 -4.20 -12.58 7.02
CA CYS A 292 -4.39 -12.97 8.43
C CYS A 292 -4.96 -11.87 9.32
N GLY A 293 -5.28 -10.68 8.77
CA GLY A 293 -5.81 -9.56 9.54
C GLY A 293 -4.87 -9.05 10.64
N VAL A 294 -3.56 -9.26 10.51
CA VAL A 294 -2.56 -8.87 11.51
C VAL A 294 -2.49 -7.35 11.65
N THR A 295 -2.62 -6.63 10.55
CA THR A 295 -2.64 -5.17 10.50
C THR A 295 -3.45 -4.72 9.28
N ARG A 296 -3.82 -3.44 9.25
CA ARG A 296 -4.64 -2.79 8.20
C ARG A 296 -3.82 -1.91 7.27
N ALA A 297 -2.56 -1.67 7.62
CA ALA A 297 -1.65 -0.85 6.85
C ALA A 297 -0.24 -1.45 6.85
N ALA A 298 0.40 -1.45 5.68
CA ALA A 298 1.80 -1.79 5.55
C ALA A 298 2.54 -0.86 4.59
N THR A 299 3.84 -0.69 4.82
CA THR A 299 4.73 0.04 3.92
C THR A 299 5.96 -0.80 3.60
N LEU A 300 6.43 -0.74 2.36
CA LEU A 300 7.74 -1.24 1.94
C LEU A 300 8.51 -0.10 1.29
N GLN A 301 9.65 0.26 1.86
CA GLN A 301 10.64 1.10 1.18
C GLN A 301 11.64 0.19 0.45
N VAL A 302 11.73 0.33 -0.87
CA VAL A 302 12.75 -0.33 -1.68
C VAL A 302 13.86 0.67 -1.95
N GLY A 303 15.09 0.31 -1.58
CA GLY A 303 16.23 1.22 -1.55
C GLY A 303 16.20 2.16 -0.35
N ASP A 304 17.35 2.80 -0.08
CA ASP A 304 17.40 3.97 0.78
C ASP A 304 16.73 5.17 0.09
N GLY A 305 16.66 6.30 0.76
CA GLY A 305 15.94 7.49 0.32
C GLY A 305 16.45 8.05 -1.01
N ASN A 306 17.73 7.90 -1.36
CA ASN A 306 18.24 8.22 -2.69
C ASN A 306 18.46 6.98 -3.57
N ASP A 307 18.26 5.78 -3.03
CA ASP A 307 18.48 4.47 -3.64
C ASP A 307 19.87 4.30 -4.26
N ALA A 308 20.85 4.03 -3.39
CA ALA A 308 22.23 3.72 -3.76
C ALA A 308 22.42 2.31 -4.36
N THR A 309 21.33 1.57 -4.62
CA THR A 309 21.39 0.19 -5.11
C THR A 309 22.01 0.10 -6.49
N GLU A 310 22.95 -0.81 -6.66
CA GLU A 310 23.52 -1.14 -7.96
C GLU A 310 22.78 -2.35 -8.56
N TYR A 311 21.82 -2.08 -9.45
CA TYR A 311 21.03 -3.13 -10.10
C TYR A 311 21.82 -3.88 -11.17
N THR A 312 21.48 -5.16 -11.38
CA THR A 312 22.02 -5.96 -12.49
C THR A 312 21.04 -5.96 -13.65
N ILE A 313 21.37 -5.30 -14.75
CA ILE A 313 20.54 -5.20 -15.95
C ILE A 313 21.23 -5.98 -17.07
N HIS A 314 20.51 -6.93 -17.69
CA HIS A 314 21.02 -7.82 -18.73
C HIS A 314 22.34 -8.53 -18.36
N GLY A 315 22.48 -8.92 -17.08
CA GLY A 315 23.68 -9.61 -16.57
C GLY A 315 24.86 -8.69 -16.26
N VAL A 316 24.71 -7.38 -16.41
CA VAL A 316 25.74 -6.38 -16.11
C VAL A 316 25.34 -5.57 -14.89
N ARG A 317 26.22 -5.52 -13.88
CA ARG A 317 26.07 -4.63 -12.73
C ARG A 317 26.21 -3.19 -13.20
N GLN A 318 25.19 -2.39 -12.92
CA GLN A 318 25.15 -0.98 -13.27
C GLN A 318 25.65 -0.09 -12.13
N LYS A 319 25.82 1.19 -12.41
CA LYS A 319 26.03 2.22 -11.38
C LYS A 319 24.81 2.27 -10.44
N SER A 320 24.98 2.87 -9.27
CA SER A 320 23.88 3.04 -8.31
C SER A 320 22.68 3.73 -8.95
N PHE A 321 21.47 3.34 -8.57
CA PHE A 321 20.25 3.90 -9.14
C PHE A 321 20.17 5.42 -8.97
N HIS A 322 20.62 5.96 -7.83
CA HIS A 322 20.78 7.40 -7.63
C HIS A 322 21.52 8.10 -8.79
N LYS A 323 22.72 7.63 -9.13
CA LYS A 323 23.51 8.18 -10.24
C LYS A 323 22.84 8.02 -11.60
N ILE A 324 22.23 6.85 -11.84
CA ILE A 324 21.46 6.60 -13.07
C ILE A 324 20.30 7.59 -13.19
N SER A 325 19.61 7.90 -12.08
CA SER A 325 18.49 8.82 -12.06
C SER A 325 18.92 10.25 -12.40
N HIS A 326 20.09 10.67 -11.95
CA HIS A 326 20.74 11.95 -12.29
C HIS A 326 21.36 11.99 -13.70
N ARG A 327 21.44 10.85 -14.41
CA ARG A 327 22.11 10.70 -15.73
C ARG A 327 23.63 10.90 -15.71
N ILE A 328 24.26 10.99 -14.54
CA ILE A 328 25.69 11.28 -14.38
C ILE A 328 26.32 10.38 -13.30
N ASP A 329 27.62 10.10 -13.40
CA ASP A 329 28.37 9.35 -12.37
C ASP A 329 28.79 10.30 -11.24
N GLY A 330 27.80 10.90 -10.58
CA GLY A 330 27.95 11.84 -9.48
C GLY A 330 26.65 11.94 -8.68
N ASP A 331 26.75 12.29 -7.39
CA ASP A 331 25.61 12.38 -6.47
C ASP A 331 24.97 13.79 -6.42
N GLY A 332 25.43 14.71 -7.25
CA GLY A 332 24.94 16.09 -7.34
C GLY A 332 24.52 16.45 -8.77
N ASP A 333 24.83 17.68 -9.18
CA ASP A 333 24.46 18.21 -10.50
C ASP A 333 25.61 18.15 -11.53
N GLU A 334 26.80 17.72 -11.10
CA GLU A 334 28.01 17.65 -11.92
C GLU A 334 28.64 16.25 -11.88
N GLY A 335 29.08 15.76 -13.05
CA GLY A 335 29.68 14.44 -13.21
C GLY A 335 29.75 14.03 -14.68
N PRO A 336 30.55 13.01 -15.02
CA PRO A 336 30.57 12.50 -16.39
C PRO A 336 29.22 11.82 -16.70
N PRO A 337 28.68 11.97 -17.92
CA PRO A 337 27.41 11.37 -18.29
C PRO A 337 27.49 9.83 -18.24
N ILE A 338 26.41 9.21 -17.78
CA ILE A 338 26.24 7.76 -17.87
C ILE A 338 25.55 7.45 -19.20
N GLU A 339 26.24 6.73 -20.08
CA GLU A 339 25.69 6.31 -21.37
C GLU A 339 24.44 5.45 -21.17
N GLY A 340 23.35 5.77 -21.88
CA GLY A 340 22.11 5.03 -21.79
C GLY A 340 21.38 5.15 -20.44
N ALA A 341 21.73 6.11 -19.57
CA ALA A 341 21.15 6.22 -18.23
C ALA A 341 19.62 6.30 -18.21
N GLN A 342 19.00 6.93 -19.21
CA GLN A 342 17.55 6.96 -19.33
C GLN A 342 16.97 5.55 -19.54
N GLU A 343 17.56 4.76 -20.45
CA GLU A 343 17.14 3.38 -20.69
C GLU A 343 17.40 2.50 -19.45
N LEU A 344 18.54 2.70 -18.77
CA LEU A 344 18.82 2.00 -17.52
C LEU A 344 17.79 2.34 -16.43
N HIS A 345 17.37 3.61 -16.30
CA HIS A 345 16.29 4.02 -15.40
C HIS A 345 14.99 3.32 -15.77
N HIS A 346 14.61 3.33 -17.06
CA HIS A 346 13.43 2.62 -17.53
C HIS A 346 13.46 1.12 -17.19
N GLN A 347 14.60 0.44 -17.34
CA GLN A 347 14.74 -0.96 -16.94
C GLN A 347 14.58 -1.16 -15.42
N ILE A 348 15.02 -0.21 -14.60
CA ILE A 348 14.81 -0.22 -13.15
C ILE A 348 13.33 0.01 -12.81
N ASP A 349 12.63 0.91 -13.50
CA ASP A 349 11.18 1.09 -13.37
C ASP A 349 10.43 -0.22 -13.64
N ARG A 350 10.85 -0.98 -14.66
CA ARG A 350 10.29 -2.31 -14.96
C ARG A 350 10.58 -3.33 -13.86
N ILE A 351 11.76 -3.29 -13.23
CA ILE A 351 12.08 -4.13 -12.06
C ILE A 351 11.08 -3.84 -10.92
N HIS A 352 10.86 -2.56 -10.58
CA HIS A 352 9.90 -2.16 -9.54
C HIS A 352 8.46 -2.52 -9.92
N ALA A 353 8.06 -2.35 -11.17
CA ALA A 353 6.75 -2.79 -11.66
C ALA A 353 6.56 -4.30 -11.47
N ARG A 354 7.59 -5.12 -11.72
CA ARG A 354 7.55 -6.58 -11.48
C ARG A 354 7.54 -6.94 -9.98
N MET A 355 8.15 -6.13 -9.11
CA MET A 355 7.98 -6.29 -7.66
C MET A 355 6.55 -5.97 -7.24
N PHE A 356 5.97 -4.88 -7.75
CA PHE A 356 4.58 -4.55 -7.47
C PHE A 356 3.63 -5.64 -7.99
N LYS A 357 3.85 -6.14 -9.22
CA LYS A 357 3.11 -7.27 -9.78
C LYS A 357 3.16 -8.49 -8.86
N HIS A 358 4.33 -8.81 -8.30
CA HIS A 358 4.49 -9.91 -7.35
C HIS A 358 3.54 -9.76 -6.16
N LEU A 359 3.45 -8.56 -5.57
CA LEU A 359 2.46 -8.29 -4.51
C LEU A 359 1.03 -8.54 -4.99
N LEU A 360 0.67 -8.08 -6.20
CA LEU A 360 -0.67 -8.29 -6.77
C LEU A 360 -0.97 -9.78 -6.99
N ASP A 361 0.02 -10.56 -7.45
CA ASP A 361 -0.06 -12.01 -7.59
C ASP A 361 -0.30 -12.68 -6.23
N ARG A 362 0.43 -12.28 -5.19
CA ARG A 362 0.24 -12.81 -3.82
C ARG A 362 -1.13 -12.48 -3.25
N LEU A 363 -1.59 -11.24 -3.39
CA LEU A 363 -2.92 -10.83 -2.92
C LEU A 363 -4.03 -11.51 -3.72
N SER A 364 -3.83 -11.75 -5.02
CA SER A 364 -4.83 -12.40 -5.86
C SER A 364 -4.94 -13.91 -5.65
N ALA A 365 -3.88 -14.54 -5.13
CA ALA A 365 -3.88 -15.97 -4.79
C ALA A 365 -4.82 -16.32 -3.62
N TYR A 366 -5.22 -15.34 -2.82
CA TYR A 366 -6.20 -15.51 -1.74
C TYR A 366 -7.61 -15.27 -2.27
N GLU A 367 -8.30 -16.35 -2.63
CA GLU A 367 -9.69 -16.33 -3.08
C GLU A 367 -10.65 -16.22 -1.88
N LEU A 368 -11.59 -15.29 -1.98
CA LEU A 368 -12.67 -15.02 -1.02
C LEU A 368 -14.00 -15.21 -1.75
N GLY A 369 -15.11 -15.33 -1.01
CA GLY A 369 -16.43 -15.54 -1.63
C GLY A 369 -16.85 -14.44 -2.61
N SER A 370 -16.38 -13.20 -2.38
CA SER A 370 -16.74 -12.01 -3.14
C SER A 370 -15.65 -11.46 -4.08
N GLY A 371 -14.51 -12.15 -4.22
CA GLY A 371 -13.38 -11.72 -5.04
C GLY A 371 -12.05 -12.28 -4.54
N THR A 372 -10.93 -11.66 -4.88
CA THR A 372 -9.63 -11.98 -4.27
C THR A 372 -9.28 -10.96 -3.19
N LEU A 373 -8.35 -11.26 -2.29
CA LEU A 373 -7.92 -10.30 -1.25
C LEU A 373 -7.51 -8.93 -1.82
N LEU A 374 -6.96 -8.89 -3.04
CA LEU A 374 -6.67 -7.65 -3.78
C LEU A 374 -7.92 -6.76 -3.98
N ASP A 375 -9.09 -7.35 -4.20
CA ASP A 375 -10.34 -6.61 -4.45
C ASP A 375 -10.86 -5.90 -3.18
N HIS A 376 -10.45 -6.39 -2.00
CA HIS A 376 -10.87 -5.84 -0.71
C HIS A 376 -9.95 -4.73 -0.20
N GLY A 377 -8.70 -4.67 -0.65
CA GLY A 377 -7.73 -3.66 -0.26
C GLY A 377 -7.40 -2.68 -1.38
N VAL A 378 -6.35 -1.89 -1.13
CA VAL A 378 -5.66 -1.07 -2.12
C VAL A 378 -4.15 -1.20 -1.92
N ALA A 379 -3.46 -1.70 -2.95
CA ALA A 379 -2.00 -1.68 -3.02
C ALA A 379 -1.58 -0.45 -3.83
N VAL A 380 -0.53 0.25 -3.38
CA VAL A 380 -0.07 1.50 -3.98
C VAL A 380 1.41 1.40 -4.25
N TRP A 381 1.82 1.51 -5.51
CA TRP A 381 3.19 1.81 -5.90
C TRP A 381 3.31 3.31 -6.12
N LEU A 382 4.21 3.95 -5.39
CA LEU A 382 4.41 5.39 -5.40
C LEU A 382 5.89 5.75 -5.46
N ASN A 383 6.17 7.02 -5.76
CA ASN A 383 7.52 7.57 -5.81
C ASN A 383 7.63 8.85 -4.96
N ASP A 384 8.85 9.22 -4.57
CA ASP A 384 9.14 10.46 -3.86
C ASP A 384 9.37 11.65 -4.80
N LEU A 385 9.69 11.38 -6.06
CA LEU A 385 9.94 12.40 -7.08
C LEU A 385 9.14 12.08 -8.35
N GLY A 386 8.99 13.05 -9.24
CA GLY A 386 8.45 12.86 -10.57
C GLY A 386 9.52 12.34 -11.54
N ASP A 387 10.68 12.97 -11.57
CA ASP A 387 11.66 12.81 -12.63
C ASP A 387 13.09 13.12 -12.14
N LYS A 388 14.05 13.10 -13.08
CA LYS A 388 15.48 13.35 -12.83
C LYS A 388 15.81 14.71 -12.19
N TRP A 389 14.92 15.69 -12.25
CA TRP A 389 15.15 17.05 -11.74
C TRP A 389 14.65 17.24 -10.30
N HIS A 390 14.40 16.14 -9.59
CA HIS A 390 13.78 16.13 -8.26
C HIS A 390 12.43 16.84 -8.24
N SER A 391 11.66 16.72 -9.32
CA SER A 391 10.37 17.38 -9.45
C SER A 391 9.35 16.86 -8.43
N PHE A 392 8.71 17.79 -7.71
CA PHE A 392 7.56 17.54 -6.83
C PHE A 392 6.22 17.62 -7.58
N ARG A 393 6.26 17.58 -8.92
CA ARG A 393 5.09 17.58 -9.79
C ARG A 393 5.05 16.29 -10.59
N ARG A 394 3.83 15.86 -10.96
CA ARG A 394 3.59 14.62 -11.71
C ARG A 394 4.26 13.40 -11.05
N VAL A 395 4.23 13.38 -9.72
CA VAL A 395 4.73 12.23 -8.94
C VAL A 395 3.84 11.02 -9.25
N PRO A 396 4.42 9.87 -9.67
CA PRO A 396 3.64 8.73 -10.11
C PRO A 396 2.99 7.97 -8.94
N TYR A 397 1.72 7.65 -9.12
CA TYR A 397 0.94 6.78 -8.23
C TYR A 397 0.20 5.72 -9.06
N ILE A 398 0.45 4.45 -8.76
CA ILE A 398 -0.16 3.30 -9.39
C ILE A 398 -0.84 2.50 -8.27
N LEU A 399 -2.16 2.52 -8.28
CA LEU A 399 -2.98 1.81 -7.31
C LEU A 399 -3.52 0.54 -7.96
N ALA A 400 -3.76 -0.49 -7.15
CA ALA A 400 -4.42 -1.72 -7.56
C ALA A 400 -5.38 -2.19 -6.46
N GLY A 401 -6.56 -2.64 -6.86
CA GLY A 401 -7.62 -3.05 -5.94
C GLY A 401 -8.70 -1.98 -5.75
N GLY A 402 -9.92 -2.46 -5.50
CA GLY A 402 -11.11 -1.61 -5.47
C GLY A 402 -11.54 -1.15 -4.08
N ALA A 403 -10.84 -1.55 -3.02
CA ALA A 403 -11.26 -1.36 -1.63
C ALA A 403 -12.73 -1.72 -1.40
N ALA A 404 -13.10 -2.97 -1.74
CA ALA A 404 -14.48 -3.48 -1.73
C ALA A 404 -15.44 -2.66 -2.62
N GLY A 405 -14.93 -2.18 -3.75
CA GLY A 405 -15.69 -1.43 -4.75
C GLY A 405 -15.87 0.05 -4.46
N TYR A 406 -15.22 0.62 -3.45
CA TYR A 406 -15.20 2.06 -3.21
C TYR A 406 -14.47 2.82 -4.33
N LEU A 407 -13.36 2.26 -4.82
CA LEU A 407 -12.55 2.87 -5.85
C LEU A 407 -12.93 2.37 -7.24
N LYS A 408 -12.92 3.29 -8.22
CA LYS A 408 -13.16 3.01 -9.63
C LYS A 408 -11.86 2.55 -10.30
N THR A 409 -11.73 1.24 -10.50
CA THR A 409 -10.60 0.57 -11.17
C THR A 409 -10.73 0.55 -12.70
N GLY A 410 -9.68 0.11 -13.38
CA GLY A 410 -9.63 -0.06 -14.83
C GLY A 410 -9.37 1.24 -15.58
N GLN A 411 -8.62 2.19 -15.01
CA GLN A 411 -8.43 3.51 -15.62
C GLN A 411 -7.07 4.15 -15.31
N LEU A 412 -6.58 4.92 -16.28
CA LEU A 412 -5.60 5.98 -16.11
C LEU A 412 -6.35 7.31 -16.08
N VAL A 413 -6.10 8.11 -15.04
CA VAL A 413 -6.62 9.47 -14.90
C VAL A 413 -5.46 10.46 -14.83
N ASP A 414 -5.66 11.65 -15.40
CA ASP A 414 -4.71 12.76 -15.32
C ASP A 414 -5.38 13.89 -14.54
N VAL A 415 -4.81 14.22 -13.38
CA VAL A 415 -5.44 15.10 -12.40
C VAL A 415 -4.55 16.30 -12.10
N SER A 416 -5.16 17.40 -11.66
CA SER A 416 -4.43 18.52 -11.06
C SER A 416 -4.76 18.57 -9.58
N ALA A 417 -4.09 17.72 -8.80
CA ALA A 417 -4.38 17.58 -7.37
C ALA A 417 -3.09 17.49 -6.53
N LYS A 418 -3.21 17.90 -5.28
CA LYS A 418 -2.18 17.65 -4.27
C LYS A 418 -2.35 16.25 -3.70
N ASN A 419 -1.24 15.66 -3.27
CA ASN A 419 -1.20 14.30 -2.73
C ASN A 419 -2.15 14.11 -1.53
N ASN A 420 -2.43 15.15 -0.74
CA ASN A 420 -3.38 15.09 0.38
C ASN A 420 -4.78 14.59 -0.03
N LYS A 421 -5.28 14.97 -1.21
CA LYS A 421 -6.58 14.50 -1.72
C LYS A 421 -6.54 13.00 -2.10
N LEU A 422 -5.43 12.53 -2.67
CA LEU A 422 -5.24 11.10 -2.97
C LEU A 422 -5.13 10.27 -1.69
N LEU A 423 -4.34 10.72 -0.70
CA LEU A 423 -4.20 10.04 0.59
C LEU A 423 -5.51 10.04 1.39
N SER A 424 -6.27 11.15 1.34
CA SER A 424 -7.63 11.23 1.88
C SER A 424 -8.55 10.20 1.21
N THR A 425 -8.55 10.12 -0.12
CA THR A 425 -9.31 9.11 -0.87
C THR A 425 -8.96 7.68 -0.46
N ILE A 426 -7.66 7.35 -0.34
CA ILE A 426 -7.21 6.02 0.08
C ILE A 426 -7.69 5.73 1.51
N GLY A 427 -7.48 6.65 2.44
CA GLY A 427 -7.94 6.51 3.83
C GLY A 427 -9.45 6.34 3.92
N ALA A 428 -10.22 7.16 3.20
CA ALA A 428 -11.67 7.05 3.10
C ALA A 428 -12.13 5.71 2.53
N ALA A 429 -11.45 5.22 1.48
CA ALA A 429 -11.74 3.95 0.83
C ALA A 429 -11.55 2.76 1.78
N VAL A 430 -10.52 2.80 2.63
CA VAL A 430 -10.29 1.74 3.61
C VAL A 430 -11.08 1.90 4.91
N GLY A 431 -11.77 3.03 5.08
CA GLY A 431 -12.74 3.25 6.16
C GLY A 431 -12.34 4.27 7.23
N CYS A 432 -11.22 4.99 7.07
CA CYS A 432 -10.86 6.09 7.94
C CYS A 432 -11.87 7.23 7.86
N LYS A 433 -11.95 8.00 8.95
CA LYS A 433 -12.94 9.05 9.12
C LYS A 433 -12.33 10.40 9.50
N ASN A 434 -13.02 11.45 9.07
CA ASN A 434 -12.77 12.80 9.58
C ASN A 434 -13.41 12.99 10.96
N ALA A 435 -13.15 14.14 11.59
CA ALA A 435 -13.66 14.44 12.93
C ALA A 435 -15.20 14.47 13.04
N SER A 436 -15.91 14.71 11.93
CA SER A 436 -17.37 14.68 11.88
C SER A 436 -17.97 13.27 11.75
N GLY A 437 -17.12 12.25 11.62
CA GLY A 437 -17.51 10.85 11.42
C GLY A 437 -17.86 10.51 9.97
N GLY A 438 -17.66 11.44 9.03
CA GLY A 438 -17.73 11.21 7.58
C GLY A 438 -16.46 10.54 7.03
N PRO A 439 -16.40 10.26 5.72
CA PRO A 439 -15.16 9.79 5.07
C PRO A 439 -13.99 10.74 5.34
N LEU A 440 -12.77 10.21 5.45
CA LEU A 440 -11.55 11.02 5.60
C LEU A 440 -11.34 11.92 4.37
N ASP A 441 -11.58 13.21 4.52
CA ASP A 441 -11.43 14.24 3.48
C ASP A 441 -10.52 15.40 3.90
N ASP A 442 -9.87 15.29 5.05
CA ASP A 442 -9.06 16.33 5.68
C ASP A 442 -7.66 15.84 6.08
N PHE A 443 -7.14 14.81 5.40
CA PHE A 443 -5.81 14.28 5.69
C PHE A 443 -4.69 15.20 5.18
N GLY A 444 -3.59 15.27 5.94
CA GLY A 444 -2.39 16.05 5.59
C GLY A 444 -2.26 17.36 6.38
N ASP A 445 -1.40 18.26 5.91
CA ASP A 445 -1.23 19.58 6.52
C ASP A 445 -2.53 20.42 6.38
N PRO A 446 -2.99 21.07 7.46
CA PRO A 446 -4.27 21.78 7.48
C PRO A 446 -4.34 23.02 6.58
N SER A 447 -3.20 23.48 6.02
CA SER A 447 -3.18 24.56 5.02
C SER A 447 -3.56 24.10 3.61
N LEU A 448 -3.66 22.78 3.38
CA LEU A 448 -4.09 22.23 2.09
C LEU A 448 -5.61 22.19 1.99
N GLU A 449 -6.10 22.40 0.77
CA GLU A 449 -7.52 22.19 0.48
C GLU A 449 -7.87 20.71 0.64
N GLY A 450 -8.79 20.41 1.57
CA GLY A 450 -9.33 19.07 1.77
C GLY A 450 -10.17 18.58 0.59
N GLY A 451 -10.58 17.33 0.66
CA GLY A 451 -11.46 16.67 -0.29
C GLY A 451 -10.94 15.31 -0.73
N LEU A 452 -11.77 14.62 -1.49
CA LEU A 452 -11.42 13.36 -2.16
C LEU A 452 -11.08 13.64 -3.62
N LEU A 453 -10.19 12.83 -4.18
CA LEU A 453 -9.97 12.72 -5.62
C LEU A 453 -11.17 12.02 -6.29
N GLY A 454 -12.13 12.81 -6.76
CA GLY A 454 -13.43 12.31 -7.25
C GLY A 454 -13.35 11.44 -8.51
N GLU A 455 -12.30 11.59 -9.31
CA GLU A 455 -12.08 10.85 -10.55
C GLU A 455 -11.93 9.33 -10.34
N ILE A 456 -11.55 8.92 -9.12
CA ILE A 456 -11.27 7.53 -8.77
C ILE A 456 -12.26 6.96 -7.73
N VAL A 457 -13.28 7.71 -7.33
CA VAL A 457 -14.35 7.26 -6.42
C VAL A 457 -15.57 6.81 -7.23
N LYS A 458 -16.23 5.70 -6.83
CA LYS A 458 -17.45 5.19 -7.50
C LYS A 458 -18.74 5.91 -7.12
#